data_AF-A0A354IS85-F1
#
_entry.id   AF-A0A354IS85-F1
#
_cell.length_a   1.000
_cell.length_b   1.000
_cell.length_c   1.000
_cell.angle_alpha   90.00
_cell.angle_beta   90.00
_cell.angle_gamma   90.00
#
_symmetry.space_group_name_H-M   'P 1'
#
loop_
_entity.id
_entity.type
_entity.pdbx_description
1 polymer ?
#
loop_
_entity_poly.entity_id
_entity_poly.type
_entity_poly.pdbx_seq_one_letter_code
_entity_poly.pdbx_strand_id
1 'polypeptide(L)' 'DAVRAAGGNITREPGPVKGGSTVIAFVTDPDGYKIEFIQRKDNEGGGGLSN' A
#
# COMPACT_ATOMS: atom_id res chain seq x y z
N ASP A 1 -4.91 -6.80 -8.91
CA ASP A 1 -5.14 -8.24 -9.12
C ASP A 1 -4.10 -9.16 -8.49
N ALA A 2 -2.80 -8.91 -8.66
CA ALA A 2 -1.74 -9.77 -8.09
C ALA A 2 -1.90 -10.08 -6.58
N VAL A 3 -2.22 -9.06 -5.76
CA VAL A 3 -2.49 -9.24 -4.33
C VAL A 3 -3.60 -10.26 -4.07
N ARG A 4 -4.76 -10.09 -4.74
CA ARG A 4 -5.92 -10.98 -4.55
C ARG A 4 -5.60 -12.40 -5.04
N ALA A 5 -4.85 -12.52 -6.13
CA ALA A 5 -4.40 -13.81 -6.68
C ALA A 5 -3.42 -14.53 -5.73
N ALA A 6 -2.62 -13.78 -4.96
CA ALA A 6 -1.70 -14.31 -3.96
C ALA A 6 -2.37 -14.63 -2.61
N GLY A 7 -3.70 -14.51 -2.50
CA GLY A 7 -4.44 -14.75 -1.25
C GLY A 7 -4.43 -13.56 -0.27
N GLY A 8 -3.90 -12.41 -0.67
CA GLY A 8 -3.92 -11.21 0.13
C GLY A 8 -5.31 -10.57 0.17
N ASN A 9 -5.74 -10.13 1.36
CA ASN A 9 -6.98 -9.39 1.58
C ASN A 9 -6.71 -7.88 1.52
N ILE A 10 -7.36 -7.16 0.60
CA ILE A 10 -7.25 -5.70 0.51
C ILE A 10 -8.19 -5.08 1.55
N THR A 11 -7.61 -4.47 2.58
CA THR A 11 -8.35 -3.81 3.66
C THR A 11 -8.59 -2.33 3.37
N ARG A 12 -7.80 -1.74 2.46
CA ARG A 12 -8.05 -0.42 1.87
C ARG A 12 -7.55 -0.41 0.42
N GLU A 13 -8.46 -0.13 -0.51
CA GLU A 13 -8.11 0.01 -1.92
C GLU A 13 -7.07 1.13 -2.14
N PRO A 14 -6.22 1.03 -3.19
CA PRO A 14 -5.27 2.07 -3.53
C PRO A 14 -5.96 3.43 -3.73
N GLY A 15 -5.50 4.44 -3.01
CA GLY A 15 -6.00 5.80 -3.16
C GLY A 15 -5.11 6.83 -2.46
N PRO A 16 -5.23 8.12 -2.86
CA PRO A 16 -4.46 9.19 -2.24
C PRO A 16 -4.79 9.31 -0.76
N VAL A 17 -3.77 9.57 0.06
CA VAL A 17 -3.98 9.95 1.47
C VAL A 17 -4.73 11.27 1.57
N LYS A 18 -5.47 11.47 2.66
CA LYS A 18 -6.20 12.73 2.90
C LYS A 18 -5.22 13.89 2.94
N GLY A 19 -5.41 14.87 2.06
CA GLY A 19 -4.58 16.09 2.01
C GLY A 19 -3.23 15.93 1.29
N GLY A 20 -2.96 14.79 0.65
CA GLY A 20 -1.73 14.56 -0.12
C GLY A 20 -2.01 13.88 -1.47
N SER A 21 -0.97 13.75 -2.29
CA SER A 21 -1.03 13.06 -3.59
C SER A 21 -0.49 11.63 -3.53
N THR A 22 0.10 11.21 -2.42
CA THR A 22 0.68 9.87 -2.31
C THR A 22 -0.43 8.83 -2.23
N VAL A 23 -0.40 7.89 -3.16
CA VAL A 23 -1.32 6.76 -3.21
C VAL A 23 -0.80 5.66 -2.29
N ILE A 24 -1.67 5.19 -1.40
CA ILE A 24 -1.38 4.01 -0.57
C ILE A 24 -2.52 3.01 -0.61
N ALA A 25 -2.18 1.74 -0.37
CA ALA A 25 -3.12 0.64 -0.18
C ALA A 25 -2.73 -0.16 1.05
N PHE A 26 -3.73 -0.73 1.74
CA PHE A 26 -3.51 -1.63 2.87
C PHE A 26 -4.00 -3.02 2.54
N VAL A 27 -3.22 -3.99 2.98
CA VAL A 27 -3.44 -5.42 2.74
C VAL A 27 -3.05 -6.23 3.95
N THR A 28 -3.73 -7.36 4.12
CA THR A 28 -3.34 -8.43 5.02
C THR A 28 -2.95 -9.64 4.18
N ASP A 29 -1.77 -10.20 4.39
CA ASP A 29 -1.36 -11.44 3.70
C ASP A 29 -2.01 -12.69 4.35
N PRO A 30 -1.88 -13.88 3.74
CA PRO A 30 -2.46 -15.12 4.29
C PRO A 30 -1.95 -15.49 5.70
N ASP A 31 -0.74 -15.04 6.06
CA ASP A 31 -0.12 -15.29 7.37
C ASP A 31 -0.57 -14.27 8.42
N GLY A 32 -1.33 -13.25 8.03
CA GLY A 32 -1.90 -12.23 8.91
C GLY A 32 -1.05 -10.96 9.06
N TYR A 33 0.05 -10.82 8.32
CA TYR A 33 0.86 -9.61 8.33
C TYR A 33 0.15 -8.47 7.61
N LYS A 34 0.23 -7.27 8.20
CA LYS A 34 -0.30 -6.05 7.60
C LYS A 34 0.78 -5.39 6.77
N ILE A 35 0.48 -5.16 5.51
CA ILE A 35 1.37 -4.55 4.52
C ILE A 35 0.78 -3.21 4.09
N GLU A 36 1.62 -2.19 4.00
CA GLU A 36 1.31 -0.90 3.39
C GLU A 36 2.06 -0.77 2.08
N PHE A 37 1.32 -0.66 0.97
CA PHE A 37 1.91 -0.30 -0.31
C PHE A 37 1.91 1.21 -0.46
N ILE A 38 3.09 1.78 -0.72
CA ILE A 38 3.27 3.20 -0.98
C ILE A 38 3.69 3.36 -2.45
N GLN A 39 2.91 4.08 -3.24
CA GLN A 39 3.31 4.42 -4.61
C GLN A 39 4.49 5.40 -4.54
N ARG A 40 5.65 4.96 -5.01
CA ARG A 40 6.82 5.81 -5.18
C ARG A 40 6.78 6.50 -6.54
N LYS A 41 7.31 7.72 -6.60
CA LYS A 41 7.70 8.32 -7.88
C LYS A 41 8.99 7.66 -8.33
N ASP A 42 9.17 7.51 -9.64
CA ASP A 42 10.22 6.69 -10.27
C ASP A 42 11.66 7.02 -9.83
N ASN A 43 11.90 8.17 -9.17
CA ASN A 43 13.22 8.65 -8.71
C ASN A 43 13.34 8.90 -7.20
N GLU A 44 12.41 8.46 -6.36
CA GLU A 44 12.49 8.68 -4.91
C GLU A 44 13.03 7.45 -4.16
N GLY A 45 14.13 7.65 -3.42
CA GLY A 45 14.69 6.66 -2.49
C GLY A 45 13.69 6.32 -1.38
N GLY A 46 13.60 5.05 -0.98
CA GLY A 46 12.57 4.57 -0.06
C GLY A 46 12.59 5.29 1.28
N GLY A 47 11.59 6.14 1.52
CA GLY A 47 11.29 6.73 2.82
C GLY A 47 9.82 6.50 3.12
N GLY A 48 9.53 5.79 4.23
CA GLY A 48 8.16 5.55 4.66
C GLY A 48 7.39 6.85 4.89
N LEU A 49 6.06 6.77 4.86
CA LEU A 49 5.23 7.93 5.18
C LEU A 49 5.37 8.23 6.67
N SER A 50 5.92 9.41 6.95
CA SER A 50 6.01 9.94 8.30
C SER A 50 4.65 10.54 8.66
N ASN A 51 4.17 10.25 9.87
CA ASN A 51 2.87 10.70 10.38
C ASN A 51 2.90 12.16 10.85
#